data_AF-A0A1Q8LHL9-F1
#
_entry.id   AF-A0A1Q8LHL9-F1
#
_cell.length_a   1.000
_cell.length_b   1.000
_cell.length_c   1.000
_cell.angle_alpha   90.00
_cell.angle_beta   90.00
_cell.angle_gamma   90.00
#
_symmetry.space_group_name_H-M   'P 1'
#
loop_
_entity.id
_entity.type
_entity.pdbx_description
1 polymer ?
#
loop_
_entity_poly.entity_id
_entity_poly.type
_entity_poly.pdbx_seq_one_letter_code
_entity_poly.pdbx_strand_id
1 'polypeptide(L)'
;MAGLLAAGALVVWLVAGAPWWAPAALLAGGLAGRLMAALFPARYRVAAVRIGVLAAAVWLAIGLSPSGWAVVAGLLALAGLVSMPPQPSPSAAGAGRMRLALGTTATVLLVGGGVGTLVERDLAARDRAEIDAHAGDLSRAQMLPATPARAVQALLRAIAEDDPRAVCSAFSAAATAELATAHGGVDCADAVHRLHTQVRDLARYPRPDRGSVTEWIAPDGQSGAGNGCALTWTGLPRLLDPGTAAAAAPAGPYPGVLTGQRQLGQGYLVTGYRPC
;
A
#
# COMPACT_ATOMS: atom_id res chain seq x y z
N MET A 1 -8.70 -44.58 8.93
CA MET A 1 -8.23 -43.92 7.68
C MET A 1 -8.88 -42.56 7.40
N ALA A 2 -10.21 -42.40 7.48
CA ALA A 2 -10.86 -41.12 7.20
C ALA A 2 -10.39 -39.93 8.07
N GLY A 3 -10.05 -40.15 9.34
CA GLY A 3 -9.60 -39.09 10.25
C GLY A 3 -8.21 -38.50 9.92
N LEU A 4 -7.29 -39.30 9.37
CA LEU A 4 -5.94 -38.86 9.01
C LEU A 4 -5.94 -37.97 7.76
N LEU A 5 -6.83 -38.25 6.80
CA LEU A 5 -7.02 -37.41 5.63
C LEU A 5 -7.66 -36.05 5.99
N ALA A 6 -8.60 -36.04 6.94
CA ALA A 6 -9.20 -34.81 7.43
C ALA A 6 -8.19 -33.94 8.19
N ALA A 7 -7.33 -34.54 9.01
CA ALA A 7 -6.27 -33.82 9.72
C ALA A 7 -5.22 -33.25 8.74
N GLY A 8 -4.79 -34.03 7.74
CA GLY A 8 -3.87 -33.57 6.71
C GLY A 8 -4.43 -32.40 5.89
N ALA A 9 -5.71 -32.48 5.51
CA ALA A 9 -6.40 -31.40 4.81
C ALA A 9 -6.50 -30.13 5.67
N LEU A 10 -6.73 -30.26 6.98
CA LEU A 10 -6.83 -29.11 7.89
C LEU A 10 -5.48 -28.41 8.09
N VAL A 11 -4.38 -29.16 8.18
CA VAL A 11 -3.03 -28.61 8.34
C VAL A 11 -2.57 -27.87 7.08
N VAL A 12 -2.76 -28.47 5.90
CA VAL A 12 -2.45 -27.81 4.62
C VAL A 12 -3.28 -26.53 4.44
N TRP A 13 -4.53 -26.54 4.92
CA TRP A 13 -5.45 -25.41 4.85
C TRP A 13 -5.08 -24.26 5.81
N LEU A 14 -4.65 -24.57 7.04
CA LEU A 14 -4.15 -23.59 8.02
C LEU A 14 -2.87 -22.88 7.55
N VAL A 15 -1.97 -23.62 6.89
CA VAL A 15 -0.69 -23.07 6.38
C VAL A 15 -0.91 -22.17 5.15
N ALA A 16 -2.00 -22.37 4.40
CA ALA A 16 -2.29 -21.60 3.18
C ALA A 16 -2.94 -20.21 3.43
N GLY A 17 -3.15 -19.79 4.69
CA GLY A 17 -3.77 -18.50 5.00
C GLY A 17 -5.22 -18.37 4.49
N ALA A 18 -5.90 -19.50 4.29
CA ALA A 18 -7.27 -19.51 3.81
C ALA A 18 -8.22 -18.98 4.90
N PRO A 19 -9.29 -18.25 4.53
CA PRO A 19 -10.09 -17.54 5.50
C PRO A 19 -10.93 -18.51 6.35
N TRP A 20 -10.91 -18.32 7.68
CA TRP A 20 -11.52 -19.17 8.72
C TRP A 20 -12.99 -19.54 8.48
N TRP A 21 -13.72 -18.77 7.67
CA TRP A 21 -15.12 -19.04 7.36
C TRP A 21 -15.32 -20.25 6.44
N ALA A 22 -14.33 -20.69 5.65
CA ALA A 22 -14.50 -21.86 4.77
C ALA A 22 -14.69 -23.19 5.53
N PRO A 23 -13.86 -23.55 6.54
CA PRO A 23 -14.11 -24.74 7.37
C PRO A 23 -15.32 -24.54 8.27
N ALA A 24 -15.62 -23.31 8.72
CA ALA A 24 -16.84 -23.03 9.46
C ALA A 24 -18.08 -23.31 8.60
N ALA A 25 -18.07 -22.95 7.31
CA ALA A 25 -19.14 -23.23 6.37
C ALA A 25 -19.25 -24.73 6.04
N LEU A 26 -18.13 -25.44 5.89
CA LEU A 26 -18.14 -26.90 5.70
C LEU A 26 -18.65 -27.64 6.94
N LEU A 27 -18.23 -27.23 8.13
CA LEU A 27 -18.74 -27.76 9.40
C LEU A 27 -20.23 -27.46 9.55
N ALA A 28 -20.65 -26.21 9.34
CA ALA A 28 -22.05 -25.81 9.41
C ALA A 28 -22.91 -26.56 8.38
N GLY A 29 -22.43 -26.71 7.15
CA GLY A 29 -23.10 -27.48 6.10
C GLY A 29 -23.20 -28.97 6.43
N GLY A 30 -22.13 -29.56 6.98
CA GLY A 30 -22.13 -30.95 7.46
C GLY A 30 -23.07 -31.18 8.64
N LEU A 31 -23.12 -30.22 9.57
CA LEU A 31 -23.99 -30.25 10.75
C LEU A 31 -25.46 -30.08 10.33
N ALA A 32 -25.76 -29.11 9.47
CA ALA A 32 -27.07 -28.92 8.88
C ALA A 32 -27.54 -30.15 8.07
N GLY A 33 -26.63 -30.75 7.29
CA GLY A 33 -26.90 -31.99 6.55
C GLY A 33 -27.22 -33.18 7.46
N ARG A 34 -26.48 -33.33 8.58
CA ARG A 34 -26.78 -34.34 9.62
C ARG A 34 -28.12 -34.08 10.30
N LEU A 35 -28.43 -32.84 10.62
CA LEU A 35 -29.68 -32.43 11.26
C LEU A 35 -30.88 -32.71 10.34
N MET A 36 -30.76 -32.36 9.06
CA MET A 36 -31.72 -32.72 8.01
C MET A 36 -31.86 -34.24 7.87
N ALA A 37 -30.77 -35.01 7.85
CA ALA A 37 -30.84 -36.47 7.74
C ALA A 37 -31.49 -37.15 8.96
N ALA A 38 -31.44 -36.51 10.14
CA ALA A 38 -32.12 -36.97 11.35
C ALA A 38 -33.64 -36.66 11.32
N LEU A 39 -34.03 -35.55 10.70
CA LEU A 39 -35.43 -35.11 10.59
C LEU A 39 -36.22 -35.79 9.46
N PHE A 40 -35.56 -36.29 8.42
CA PHE A 40 -36.22 -36.89 7.26
C PHE A 40 -36.20 -38.45 7.26
N PRO A 41 -37.29 -39.12 6.82
CA PRO A 41 -37.34 -40.58 6.67
C PRO A 41 -36.21 -41.11 5.77
N ALA A 42 -35.74 -42.33 6.01
CA ALA A 42 -34.61 -42.95 5.30
C ALA A 42 -34.71 -42.88 3.76
N ARG A 43 -35.93 -42.82 3.23
CA ARG A 43 -36.24 -42.69 1.80
C ARG A 43 -35.79 -41.35 1.17
N TYR A 44 -35.62 -40.29 1.97
CA TYR A 44 -35.27 -38.94 1.50
C TYR A 44 -33.84 -38.49 1.82
N ARG A 45 -33.07 -39.28 2.58
CA ARG A 45 -31.70 -38.90 3.00
C ARG A 45 -30.75 -38.63 1.82
N VAL A 46 -30.87 -39.41 0.75
CA VAL A 46 -30.02 -39.23 -0.45
C VAL A 46 -30.34 -37.92 -1.17
N ALA A 47 -31.61 -37.53 -1.23
CA ALA A 47 -32.03 -36.27 -1.85
C ALA A 47 -31.58 -35.06 -1.02
N ALA A 48 -31.68 -35.13 0.31
CA ALA A 48 -31.24 -34.06 1.20
C ALA A 48 -29.72 -33.81 1.12
N VAL A 49 -28.91 -34.87 1.05
CA VAL A 49 -27.45 -34.76 0.84
C VAL A 49 -27.15 -34.12 -0.53
N ARG A 50 -27.87 -34.51 -1.59
CA ARG A 50 -27.69 -33.93 -2.93
C ARG A 50 -28.01 -32.44 -2.97
N ILE A 51 -29.12 -32.02 -2.35
CA ILE A 51 -29.51 -30.61 -2.25
C ILE A 51 -28.48 -29.83 -1.43
N GLY A 52 -27.99 -30.39 -0.33
CA GLY A 52 -26.95 -29.76 0.49
C GLY A 52 -25.63 -29.55 -0.26
N VAL A 53 -25.18 -30.53 -1.03
CA VAL A 53 -23.96 -30.41 -1.86
C VAL A 53 -24.16 -29.40 -3.00
N LEU A 54 -25.31 -29.41 -3.66
CA LEU A 54 -25.64 -28.42 -4.69
C LEU A 54 -25.72 -27.01 -4.11
N ALA A 55 -26.37 -26.83 -2.96
CA ALA A 55 -26.47 -25.54 -2.29
C ALA A 55 -25.08 -25.03 -1.88
N ALA A 56 -24.21 -25.89 -1.32
CA ALA A 56 -22.84 -25.53 -1.00
C ALA A 56 -22.01 -25.18 -2.26
N ALA A 57 -22.17 -25.95 -3.35
CA ALA A 57 -21.50 -25.70 -4.62
C ALA A 57 -21.95 -24.39 -5.30
N VAL A 58 -23.26 -24.13 -5.31
CA VAL A 58 -23.85 -22.87 -5.82
C VAL A 58 -23.44 -21.69 -4.94
N TRP A 59 -23.43 -21.86 -3.61
CA TRP A 59 -23.02 -20.79 -2.70
C TRP A 59 -21.53 -20.46 -2.83
N LEU A 60 -20.66 -21.46 -3.02
CA LEU A 60 -19.27 -21.25 -3.41
C LEU A 60 -19.15 -20.54 -4.76
N ALA A 61 -19.97 -20.90 -5.75
CA ALA A 61 -19.91 -20.34 -7.11
C ALA A 61 -20.24 -18.83 -7.19
N ILE A 62 -21.02 -18.28 -6.26
CA ILE A 62 -21.46 -16.87 -6.28
C ILE A 62 -20.32 -15.87 -6.05
N GLY A 63 -19.17 -16.29 -5.50
CA GLY A 63 -18.03 -15.40 -5.17
C GLY A 63 -16.69 -15.76 -5.81
N LEU A 64 -16.66 -16.69 -6.77
CA LEU A 64 -15.42 -17.26 -7.27
C LEU A 64 -14.92 -16.61 -8.56
N SER A 65 -13.60 -16.43 -8.65
CA SER A 65 -12.88 -16.11 -9.89
C SER A 65 -13.02 -17.24 -10.93
N PRO A 66 -12.67 -17.03 -12.21
CA PRO A 66 -12.80 -18.04 -13.26
C PRO A 66 -12.18 -19.40 -12.91
N SER A 67 -11.06 -19.40 -12.17
CA SER A 67 -10.40 -20.62 -11.67
C SER A 67 -11.19 -21.32 -10.56
N GLY A 68 -11.98 -20.59 -9.78
CA GLY A 68 -12.86 -21.16 -8.77
C GLY A 68 -14.03 -21.98 -9.34
N TRP A 69 -14.47 -21.69 -10.57
CA TRP A 69 -15.45 -22.53 -11.27
C TRP A 69 -14.92 -23.94 -11.55
N ALA A 70 -13.62 -24.10 -11.76
CA ALA A 70 -13.00 -25.42 -11.91
C ALA A 70 -13.12 -26.25 -10.61
N VAL A 71 -12.98 -25.61 -9.45
CA VAL A 71 -13.16 -26.25 -8.13
C VAL A 71 -14.61 -26.70 -7.93
N VAL A 72 -15.57 -25.84 -8.29
CA VAL A 72 -17.01 -26.17 -8.23
C VAL A 72 -17.35 -27.33 -9.16
N ALA A 73 -16.84 -27.33 -10.40
CA ALA A 73 -17.03 -28.42 -11.35
C ALA A 73 -16.44 -29.75 -10.84
N GLY A 74 -15.26 -29.71 -10.23
CA GLY A 74 -14.63 -30.89 -9.59
C GLY A 74 -15.45 -31.46 -8.44
N LEU A 75 -16.01 -30.60 -7.58
CA LEU A 75 -16.89 -31.02 -6.48
C LEU A 75 -18.19 -31.66 -6.97
N LEU A 76 -18.81 -31.10 -8.02
CA LEU A 76 -20.02 -31.67 -8.62
C LEU A 76 -19.75 -33.03 -9.26
N ALA A 77 -18.60 -33.21 -9.92
CA ALA A 77 -18.20 -34.50 -10.49
C ALA A 77 -18.00 -35.57 -9.41
N LEU A 78 -17.35 -35.22 -8.29
CA LEU A 78 -17.19 -36.10 -7.12
C LEU A 78 -18.53 -36.49 -6.50
N ALA A 79 -19.45 -35.53 -6.36
CA ALA A 79 -20.78 -35.78 -5.83
C ALA A 79 -21.58 -36.73 -6.73
N GLY A 80 -21.44 -36.61 -8.06
CA GLY A 80 -22.00 -37.54 -9.03
C GLY A 80 -21.44 -38.95 -8.88
N LEU A 81 -20.13 -39.08 -8.64
CA LEU A 81 -19.45 -40.37 -8.47
C LEU A 81 -19.95 -41.13 -7.23
N VAL A 82 -20.10 -40.44 -6.09
CA VAL A 82 -20.62 -41.02 -4.83
C VAL A 82 -22.10 -41.37 -4.94
N SER A 83 -22.84 -40.67 -5.81
CA SER A 83 -24.28 -40.85 -5.99
C SER A 83 -24.68 -42.02 -6.89
N MET A 84 -23.73 -42.68 -7.57
CA MET A 84 -24.02 -43.81 -8.44
C MET A 84 -24.28 -45.08 -7.61
N PRO A 85 -25.48 -45.68 -7.68
CA PRO A 85 -25.74 -46.93 -6.99
C PRO A 85 -24.83 -48.05 -7.55
N PRO A 86 -24.39 -49.00 -6.71
CA PRO A 86 -23.68 -50.17 -7.19
C PRO A 86 -24.63 -50.98 -8.08
N GLN A 87 -24.48 -50.89 -9.40
CA GLN A 87 -25.26 -51.70 -10.33
C GLN A 87 -24.75 -53.15 -10.30
N PRO A 88 -25.63 -54.14 -10.08
CA PRO A 88 -25.26 -55.55 -10.09
C PRO A 88 -25.25 -56.20 -11.49
N SER A 89 -25.08 -55.43 -12.58
CA SER A 89 -25.17 -55.97 -13.93
C SER A 89 -23.82 -56.58 -14.43
N PRO A 90 -23.85 -57.71 -15.16
CA PRO A 90 -22.67 -58.50 -15.52
C PRO A 90 -21.77 -57.93 -16.63
N SER A 91 -22.00 -56.69 -17.11
CA SER A 91 -21.07 -55.99 -18.02
C SER A 91 -20.06 -55.13 -17.24
N ALA A 92 -19.40 -55.75 -16.25
CA ALA A 92 -18.55 -55.07 -15.26
C ALA A 92 -17.31 -54.35 -15.82
N ALA A 93 -16.86 -54.68 -17.04
CA ALA A 93 -15.64 -54.11 -17.62
C ALA A 93 -15.78 -52.63 -18.06
N GLY A 94 -16.99 -52.18 -18.43
CA GLY A 94 -17.23 -50.80 -18.89
C GLY A 94 -17.37 -49.78 -17.74
N ALA A 95 -18.06 -50.18 -16.67
CA ALA A 95 -18.36 -49.30 -15.54
C ALA A 95 -17.10 -48.89 -14.74
N GLY A 96 -16.10 -49.77 -14.68
CA GLY A 96 -14.82 -49.50 -14.01
C GLY A 96 -14.03 -48.37 -14.69
N ARG A 97 -13.97 -48.38 -16.02
CA ARG A 97 -13.24 -47.35 -16.80
C ARG A 97 -13.88 -45.96 -16.67
N MET A 98 -15.21 -45.90 -16.66
CA MET A 98 -15.94 -44.64 -16.52
C MET A 98 -15.76 -44.01 -15.13
N ARG A 99 -15.74 -44.81 -14.06
CA ARG A 99 -15.45 -44.32 -12.70
C ARG A 99 -14.01 -43.80 -12.56
N LEU A 100 -13.05 -44.47 -13.18
CA LEU A 100 -11.66 -44.05 -13.18
C LEU A 100 -11.47 -42.72 -13.92
N ALA A 101 -12.10 -42.57 -15.10
CA ALA A 101 -12.08 -41.34 -15.87
C ALA A 101 -12.72 -40.14 -15.12
N LEU A 102 -13.84 -40.36 -14.43
CA LEU A 102 -14.47 -39.30 -13.62
C LEU A 102 -13.62 -38.92 -12.40
N GLY A 103 -13.00 -39.90 -11.74
CA GLY A 103 -12.11 -39.65 -10.60
C GLY A 103 -10.88 -38.83 -10.97
N THR A 104 -10.23 -39.15 -12.10
CA THR A 104 -9.06 -38.39 -12.59
C THR A 104 -9.46 -36.97 -12.98
N THR A 105 -10.57 -36.80 -13.69
CA THR A 105 -11.07 -35.49 -14.10
C THR A 105 -11.39 -34.60 -12.89
N ALA A 106 -12.05 -35.15 -11.87
CA ALA A 106 -12.34 -34.42 -10.64
C ALA A 106 -11.06 -33.99 -9.90
N THR A 107 -10.04 -34.87 -9.85
CA THR A 107 -8.76 -34.58 -9.20
C THR A 107 -8.00 -33.47 -9.92
N VAL A 108 -7.94 -33.52 -11.26
CA VAL A 108 -7.27 -32.50 -12.08
C VAL A 108 -7.94 -31.14 -11.92
N LEU A 109 -9.28 -31.09 -11.91
CA LEU A 109 -10.03 -29.86 -11.71
C LEU A 109 -9.81 -29.24 -10.33
N LEU A 110 -9.75 -30.07 -9.27
CA LEU A 110 -9.49 -29.59 -7.91
C LEU A 110 -8.07 -29.06 -7.74
N VAL A 111 -7.06 -29.80 -8.23
CA VAL A 111 -5.65 -29.39 -8.11
C VAL A 111 -5.38 -28.17 -8.98
N GLY A 112 -5.82 -28.18 -10.25
CA GLY A 112 -5.65 -27.06 -11.17
C GLY A 112 -6.36 -25.79 -10.70
N GLY A 113 -7.61 -25.91 -10.24
CA GLY A 113 -8.37 -24.78 -9.67
C GLY A 113 -7.74 -24.24 -8.38
N GLY A 114 -7.27 -25.13 -7.49
CA GLY A 114 -6.58 -24.74 -6.27
C GLY A 114 -5.31 -23.92 -6.54
N VAL A 115 -4.44 -24.39 -7.43
CA VAL A 115 -3.21 -23.67 -7.81
C VAL A 115 -3.55 -22.33 -8.48
N GLY A 116 -4.55 -22.29 -9.37
CA GLY A 116 -5.00 -21.05 -10.01
C GLY A 116 -5.41 -19.98 -9.01
N THR A 117 -6.18 -20.33 -7.98
CA THR A 117 -6.60 -19.36 -6.95
C THR A 117 -5.45 -18.83 -6.09
N LEU A 118 -4.40 -19.64 -5.86
CA LEU A 118 -3.21 -19.18 -5.12
C LEU A 118 -2.39 -18.19 -5.96
N VAL A 119 -2.21 -18.47 -7.25
CA VAL A 119 -1.49 -17.59 -8.17
C VAL A 119 -2.22 -16.26 -8.35
N GLU A 120 -3.54 -16.28 -8.55
CA GLU A 120 -4.36 -15.07 -8.65
C GLU A 120 -4.28 -14.20 -7.38
N ARG A 121 -4.22 -14.82 -6.20
CA ARG A 121 -4.05 -14.08 -4.94
C ARG A 121 -2.68 -13.42 -4.82
N ASP A 122 -1.61 -14.10 -5.23
CA ASP A 122 -0.26 -13.54 -5.20
C ASP A 122 -0.14 -12.37 -6.19
N LEU A 123 -0.68 -12.53 -7.40
CA LEU A 123 -0.72 -11.45 -8.40
C LEU A 123 -1.53 -10.25 -7.89
N ALA A 124 -2.73 -10.48 -7.36
CA ALA A 124 -3.55 -9.40 -6.80
C ALA A 124 -2.89 -8.71 -5.59
N ALA A 125 -2.08 -9.42 -4.81
CA ALA A 125 -1.31 -8.84 -3.71
C ALA A 125 -0.17 -7.95 -4.22
N ARG A 126 0.53 -8.37 -5.28
CA ARG A 126 1.58 -7.57 -5.94
C ARG A 126 1.01 -6.30 -6.56
N ASP A 127 -0.10 -6.42 -7.30
CA ASP A 127 -0.75 -5.26 -7.92
C ASP A 127 -1.17 -4.22 -6.88
N ARG A 128 -1.72 -4.66 -5.73
CA ARG A 128 -2.05 -3.74 -4.64
C ARG A 128 -0.82 -3.08 -4.04
N ALA A 129 0.25 -3.85 -3.81
CA ALA A 129 1.50 -3.30 -3.28
C ALA A 129 2.09 -2.23 -4.20
N GLU A 130 2.01 -2.44 -5.51
CA GLU A 130 2.44 -1.47 -6.51
C GLU A 130 1.55 -0.22 -6.50
N ILE A 131 0.23 -0.37 -6.46
CA ILE A 131 -0.71 0.76 -6.38
C ILE A 131 -0.48 1.57 -5.09
N ASP A 132 -0.30 0.90 -3.96
CA ASP A 132 -0.06 1.54 -2.67
C ASP A 132 1.29 2.28 -2.65
N ALA A 133 2.32 1.71 -3.27
CA ALA A 133 3.61 2.38 -3.44
C ALA A 133 3.47 3.66 -4.28
N HIS A 134 2.77 3.59 -5.42
CA HIS A 134 2.52 4.76 -6.28
C HIS A 134 1.66 5.82 -5.58
N ALA A 135 0.64 5.42 -4.81
CA ALA A 135 -0.20 6.32 -4.04
C ALA A 135 0.58 7.02 -2.91
N GLY A 136 1.50 6.30 -2.27
CA GLY A 136 2.42 6.83 -1.26
C GLY A 136 3.38 7.88 -1.84
N ASP A 137 3.91 7.65 -3.04
CA ASP A 137 4.81 8.59 -3.71
C ASP A 137 4.09 9.86 -4.17
N LEU A 138 2.88 9.73 -4.70
CA LEU A 138 2.02 10.87 -5.02
C LEU A 138 1.70 11.72 -3.79
N SER A 139 1.34 11.07 -2.69
CA SER A 139 1.02 11.75 -1.42
C SER A 139 2.24 12.50 -0.87
N ARG A 140 3.45 11.90 -0.93
CA ARG A 140 4.71 12.58 -0.59
C ARG A 140 4.99 13.76 -1.51
N ALA A 141 4.81 13.60 -2.82
CA ALA A 141 5.04 14.67 -3.79
C ALA A 141 4.07 15.86 -3.61
N GLN A 142 2.84 15.61 -3.14
CA GLN A 142 1.86 16.65 -2.83
C GLN A 142 2.18 17.46 -1.56
N MET A 143 2.91 16.87 -0.61
CA MET A 143 3.38 17.59 0.59
C MET A 143 4.59 18.48 0.31
N LEU A 144 5.29 18.28 -0.81
CA LEU A 144 6.45 19.09 -1.17
C LEU A 144 6.04 20.51 -1.56
N PRO A 145 6.92 21.51 -1.33
CA PRO A 145 6.65 22.89 -1.72
C PRO A 145 6.41 23.04 -3.24
N ALA A 146 5.36 23.77 -3.60
CA ALA A 146 4.97 23.94 -5.01
C ALA A 146 5.99 24.73 -5.85
N THR A 147 6.83 25.56 -5.23
CA THR A 147 7.88 26.35 -5.92
C THR A 147 9.17 26.38 -5.09
N PRO A 148 10.34 26.60 -5.72
CA PRO A 148 11.59 26.78 -5.01
C PRO A 148 11.55 27.92 -3.98
N ALA A 149 10.88 29.05 -4.27
CA ALA A 149 10.73 30.12 -3.28
C ALA A 149 9.92 29.68 -2.04
N ARG A 150 8.87 28.86 -2.23
CA ARG A 150 8.12 28.28 -1.10
C ARG A 150 8.95 27.29 -0.31
N ALA A 151 9.88 26.56 -0.96
CA ALA A 151 10.80 25.67 -0.25
C ALA A 151 11.74 26.46 0.67
N VAL A 152 12.30 27.59 0.20
CA VAL A 152 13.10 28.50 1.04
C VAL A 152 12.27 29.03 2.22
N GLN A 153 11.01 29.43 1.97
CA GLN A 153 10.14 29.94 3.03
C GLN A 153 9.75 28.86 4.06
N ALA A 154 9.48 27.64 3.61
CA ALA A 154 9.23 26.50 4.49
C ALA A 154 10.46 26.17 5.35
N LEU A 155 11.66 26.22 4.75
CA LEU A 155 12.92 26.02 5.46
C LEU A 155 13.13 27.08 6.56
N LEU A 156 12.92 28.36 6.25
CA LEU A 156 13.01 29.43 7.25
C LEU A 156 12.06 29.21 8.44
N ARG A 157 10.83 28.77 8.17
CA ARG A 157 9.85 28.43 9.22
C ARG A 157 10.29 27.25 10.06
N ALA A 158 10.70 26.15 9.42
CA ALA A 158 11.12 24.96 10.12
C ALA A 158 12.39 25.19 10.96
N ILE A 159 13.34 26.01 10.48
CA ILE A 159 14.49 26.46 11.29
C ILE A 159 14.02 27.30 12.48
N ALA A 160 13.08 28.23 12.29
CA ALA A 160 12.55 29.03 13.41
C ALA A 160 11.82 28.18 14.46
N GLU A 161 11.17 27.09 14.03
CA GLU A 161 10.42 26.17 14.89
C GLU A 161 11.27 25.04 15.49
N ASP A 162 12.57 24.96 15.13
CA ASP A 162 13.47 23.85 15.47
C ASP A 162 12.89 22.47 15.05
N ASP A 163 12.29 22.40 13.87
CA ASP A 163 11.68 21.18 13.32
C ASP A 163 12.58 20.55 12.24
N PRO A 164 13.52 19.67 12.63
CA PRO A 164 14.36 18.97 11.66
C PRO A 164 13.57 18.00 10.78
N ARG A 165 12.40 17.49 11.22
CA ARG A 165 11.63 16.55 10.39
C ARG A 165 11.03 17.26 9.19
N ALA A 166 10.51 18.47 9.36
CA ALA A 166 10.00 19.28 8.25
C ALA A 166 11.10 19.63 7.23
N VAL A 167 12.33 19.94 7.69
CA VAL A 167 13.46 20.22 6.79
C VAL A 167 13.93 18.95 6.09
N CYS A 168 14.32 17.92 6.84
CA CYS A 168 15.00 16.76 6.28
C CYS A 168 14.08 15.91 5.39
N SER A 169 12.75 15.96 5.58
CA SER A 169 11.79 15.27 4.70
C SER A 169 11.60 15.95 3.34
N ALA A 170 11.89 17.24 3.23
CA ALA A 170 11.84 17.99 1.97
C ALA A 170 13.15 17.92 1.16
N PHE A 171 14.20 17.29 1.71
CA PHE A 171 15.53 17.20 1.12
C PHE A 171 15.83 15.76 0.66
N SER A 172 16.59 15.64 -0.43
CA SER A 172 17.21 14.37 -0.82
C SER A 172 18.31 13.98 0.18
N ALA A 173 18.70 12.71 0.20
CA ALA A 173 19.81 12.24 1.04
C ALA A 173 21.15 12.94 0.75
N ALA A 174 21.37 13.39 -0.49
CA ALA A 174 22.56 14.15 -0.86
C ALA A 174 22.48 15.59 -0.29
N ALA A 175 21.33 16.25 -0.48
CA ALA A 175 21.13 17.62 -0.02
C ALA A 175 21.16 17.72 1.52
N THR A 176 20.66 16.70 2.24
CA THR A 176 20.76 16.66 3.71
C THR A 176 22.21 16.57 4.18
N ALA A 177 23.05 15.79 3.49
CA ALA A 177 24.48 15.70 3.78
C ALA A 177 25.22 17.01 3.48
N GLU A 178 24.86 17.70 2.38
CA GLU A 178 25.38 19.02 2.04
C GLU A 178 24.99 20.07 3.09
N LEU A 179 23.73 20.08 3.54
CA LEU A 179 23.26 20.95 4.63
C LEU A 179 24.03 20.68 5.93
N ALA A 180 24.17 19.40 6.30
CA ALA A 180 24.91 18.99 7.49
C ALA A 180 26.35 19.51 7.45
N THR A 181 27.05 19.26 6.34
CA THR A 181 28.43 19.67 6.12
C THR A 181 28.59 21.20 6.15
N ALA A 182 27.70 21.93 5.49
CA ALA A 182 27.77 23.38 5.37
C ALA A 182 27.63 24.10 6.72
N HIS A 183 26.86 23.54 7.66
CA HIS A 183 26.64 24.12 9.00
C HIS A 183 27.40 23.38 10.10
N GLY A 184 28.32 22.50 9.73
CA GLY A 184 29.18 21.74 10.65
C GLY A 184 28.43 20.77 11.55
N GLY A 185 27.23 20.33 11.14
CA GLY A 185 26.43 19.34 11.85
C GLY A 185 26.85 17.90 11.54
N VAL A 186 26.60 16.98 12.48
CA VAL A 186 26.83 15.53 12.26
C VAL A 186 25.82 14.94 11.28
N ASP A 187 24.58 15.44 11.34
CA ASP A 187 23.49 15.07 10.45
C ASP A 187 22.61 16.29 10.16
N CYS A 188 21.55 16.07 9.38
CA CYS A 188 20.60 17.13 9.04
C CYS A 188 19.88 17.72 10.25
N ALA A 189 19.60 16.92 11.28
CA ALA A 189 18.90 17.41 12.47
C ALA A 189 19.81 18.33 13.31
N ASP A 190 21.06 17.94 13.52
CA ASP A 190 22.06 18.76 14.21
C ASP A 190 22.31 20.09 13.46
N ALA A 191 22.37 20.06 12.12
CA ALA A 191 22.53 21.28 11.34
C ALA A 191 21.33 22.23 11.44
N VAL A 192 20.09 21.72 11.42
CA VAL A 192 18.89 22.53 11.64
C VAL A 192 18.89 23.15 13.03
N HIS A 193 19.24 22.37 14.06
CA HIS A 193 19.32 22.87 15.42
C HIS A 193 20.37 23.96 15.57
N ARG A 194 21.55 23.79 14.98
CA ARG A 194 22.59 24.84 14.96
C ARG A 194 22.14 26.10 14.25
N LEU A 195 21.46 25.96 13.11
CA LEU A 195 20.85 27.10 12.43
C LEU A 195 19.82 27.81 13.30
N HIS A 196 18.96 27.05 14.00
CA HIS A 196 17.97 27.58 14.94
C HIS A 196 18.64 28.44 16.03
N THR A 197 19.73 27.95 16.64
CA THR A 197 20.46 28.70 17.69
C THR A 197 21.08 30.02 17.20
N GLN A 198 21.27 30.18 15.89
CA GLN A 198 21.79 31.41 15.28
C GLN A 198 20.68 32.43 14.95
N VAL A 199 19.41 32.04 15.04
CA VAL A 199 18.28 32.94 14.79
C VAL A 199 18.14 33.93 15.94
N ARG A 200 18.18 35.23 15.60
CA ARG A 200 18.14 36.33 16.58
C ARG A 200 16.71 36.77 16.91
N ASP A 201 15.82 36.72 15.92
CA ASP A 201 14.42 37.11 16.05
C ASP A 201 13.53 36.02 15.45
N LEU A 202 13.14 35.04 16.27
CA LEU A 202 12.31 33.89 15.87
C LEU A 202 10.95 34.31 15.31
N ALA A 203 10.41 35.45 15.76
CA ALA A 203 9.11 35.93 15.28
C ALA A 203 9.22 36.49 13.85
N ARG A 204 10.33 37.15 13.52
CA ARG A 204 10.55 37.82 12.23
C ARG A 204 11.23 36.93 11.19
N TYR A 205 12.13 36.05 11.62
CA TYR A 205 12.90 35.17 10.76
C TYR A 205 12.08 34.41 9.69
N PRO A 206 10.93 33.77 10.01
CA PRO A 206 10.12 33.06 9.02
C PRO A 206 9.35 33.97 8.04
N ARG A 207 9.45 35.28 8.21
CA ARG A 207 8.70 36.30 7.45
C ARG A 207 9.63 37.36 6.85
N PRO A 208 10.51 36.98 5.90
CA PRO A 208 11.30 37.96 5.15
C PRO A 208 10.38 38.85 4.29
N ASP A 209 10.93 39.98 3.82
CA ASP A 209 10.21 40.93 2.98
C ASP A 209 9.75 40.26 1.68
N ARG A 210 8.56 40.62 1.20
CA ARG A 210 7.99 40.03 -0.03
C ARG A 210 8.93 40.26 -1.22
N GLY A 211 9.20 39.20 -1.98
CA GLY A 211 10.06 39.26 -3.16
C GLY A 211 11.56 39.26 -2.88
N SER A 212 11.99 39.18 -1.61
CA SER A 212 13.42 39.05 -1.27
C SER A 212 13.99 37.66 -1.59
N VAL A 213 13.13 36.65 -1.71
CA VAL A 213 13.51 35.33 -2.24
C VAL A 213 13.53 35.43 -3.76
N THR A 214 14.70 35.22 -4.36
CA THR A 214 14.79 35.08 -5.83
C THR A 214 14.68 33.60 -6.19
N GLU A 215 13.91 33.29 -7.24
CA GLU A 215 13.80 31.94 -7.75
C GLU A 215 14.08 31.90 -9.25
N TRP A 216 14.58 30.75 -9.69
CA TRP A 216 14.71 30.40 -11.09
C TRP A 216 14.04 29.05 -11.30
N ILE A 217 13.27 28.93 -12.38
CA ILE A 217 12.62 27.69 -12.79
C ILE A 217 13.04 27.43 -14.24
N ALA A 218 13.51 26.23 -14.52
CA ALA A 218 13.89 25.81 -15.86
C ALA A 218 12.66 25.86 -16.81
N PRO A 219 12.85 26.07 -18.12
CA PRO A 219 11.74 26.16 -19.08
C PRO A 219 10.81 24.93 -19.10
N ASP A 220 11.33 23.75 -18.73
CA ASP A 220 10.57 22.50 -18.62
C ASP A 220 9.75 22.38 -17.32
N GLY A 221 9.94 23.30 -16.37
CA GLY A 221 9.33 23.29 -15.04
C GLY A 221 9.72 22.09 -14.18
N GLN A 222 10.76 21.33 -14.54
CA GLN A 222 11.21 20.15 -13.81
C GLN A 222 12.32 20.47 -12.82
N SER A 223 13.15 21.47 -13.10
CA SER A 223 14.23 21.90 -12.22
C SER A 223 14.05 23.35 -11.82
N GLY A 224 14.50 23.70 -10.62
CA GLY A 224 14.47 25.08 -10.16
C GLY A 224 15.43 25.31 -9.00
N ALA A 225 15.66 26.59 -8.69
CA ALA A 225 16.47 27.01 -7.56
C ALA A 225 15.80 28.18 -6.83
N GLY A 226 15.85 28.15 -5.50
CA GLY A 226 15.45 29.24 -4.62
C GLY A 226 16.67 29.79 -3.90
N ASN A 227 16.93 31.09 -4.00
CA ASN A 227 18.08 31.74 -3.39
C ASN A 227 17.63 32.55 -2.16
N GLY A 228 18.06 32.09 -0.99
CA GLY A 228 17.85 32.73 0.31
C GLY A 228 19.04 33.55 0.81
N CYS A 229 20.09 33.79 0.00
CA CYS A 229 21.27 34.55 0.43
C CYS A 229 21.10 36.07 0.42
N ALA A 230 20.04 36.57 -0.21
CA ALA A 230 19.75 38.01 -0.33
C ALA A 230 18.46 38.42 0.40
N LEU A 231 18.07 37.66 1.43
CA LEU A 231 16.85 37.95 2.19
C LEU A 231 16.95 39.26 2.98
N THR A 232 15.83 39.95 3.09
CA THR A 232 15.71 41.17 3.90
C THR A 232 14.57 41.03 4.89
N TRP A 233 14.69 41.65 6.07
CA TRP A 233 13.69 41.65 7.13
C TRP A 233 13.42 43.08 7.63
N THR A 234 13.26 44.00 6.68
CA THR A 234 13.06 45.42 6.98
C THR A 234 11.66 45.67 7.56
N GLY A 235 10.72 44.77 7.31
CA GLY A 235 9.35 44.84 7.81
C GLY A 235 8.53 45.95 7.13
N LEU A 236 7.21 45.91 7.33
CA LEU A 236 6.30 46.99 6.93
C LEU A 236 6.55 48.41 7.53
N PRO A 237 7.31 48.63 8.64
CA PRO A 237 7.47 49.98 9.20
C PRO A 237 8.08 51.00 8.23
N ARG A 238 8.83 50.55 7.22
CA ARG A 238 9.48 51.43 6.23
C ARG A 238 8.50 52.25 5.39
N LEU A 239 7.25 51.80 5.27
CA LEU A 239 6.17 52.55 4.59
C LEU A 239 5.55 53.64 5.47
N LEU A 240 5.73 53.56 6.79
CA LEU A 240 5.10 54.47 7.75
C LEU A 240 6.07 55.51 8.31
N ASP A 241 7.39 55.26 8.29
CA ASP A 241 8.37 56.22 8.78
C ASP A 241 9.73 56.12 8.04
N PRO A 242 9.92 56.88 6.93
CA PRO A 242 11.12 56.78 6.11
C PRO A 242 12.38 57.40 6.75
N GLY A 243 12.24 58.17 7.84
CA GLY A 243 13.31 58.96 8.44
C GLY A 243 14.20 58.24 9.45
N THR A 244 13.80 57.05 9.93
CA THR A 244 14.47 56.34 11.04
C THR A 244 14.98 54.94 10.66
N ALA A 245 15.17 54.69 9.36
CA ALA A 245 15.59 53.39 8.85
C ALA A 245 17.09 53.12 9.08
N ALA A 246 17.50 52.93 10.33
CA ALA A 246 18.66 52.10 10.61
C ALA A 246 18.40 50.73 9.98
N ALA A 247 19.32 50.25 9.13
CA ALA A 247 19.20 48.93 8.52
C ALA A 247 18.99 47.89 9.63
N ALA A 248 17.78 47.37 9.75
CA ALA A 248 17.47 46.38 10.77
C ALA A 248 18.44 45.20 10.57
N ALA A 249 19.11 44.80 11.65
CA ALA A 249 20.01 43.65 11.61
C ALA A 249 19.25 42.42 11.05
N PRO A 250 19.94 41.50 10.34
CA PRO A 250 19.32 40.27 9.87
C PRO A 250 18.64 39.52 11.02
N ALA A 251 17.46 38.96 10.77
CA ALA A 251 16.70 38.24 11.78
C ALA A 251 17.37 36.90 12.19
N GLY A 252 18.33 36.42 11.41
CA GLY A 252 19.05 35.17 11.63
C GLY A 252 20.03 34.86 10.50
N PRO A 253 20.57 33.64 10.42
CA PRO A 253 21.46 33.20 9.34
C PRO A 253 20.70 33.12 8.01
N TYR A 254 21.43 33.27 6.90
CA TYR A 254 20.83 33.07 5.58
C TYR A 254 20.72 31.57 5.28
N PRO A 255 19.57 31.07 4.80
CA PRO A 255 19.34 29.64 4.62
C PRO A 255 20.10 29.04 3.42
N GLY A 256 20.82 29.81 2.60
CA GLY A 256 21.54 29.29 1.43
C GLY A 256 20.75 29.36 0.12
N VAL A 257 21.28 28.67 -0.89
CA VAL A 257 20.62 28.39 -2.16
C VAL A 257 20.15 26.94 -2.17
N LEU A 258 18.88 26.73 -2.49
CA LEU A 258 18.26 25.41 -2.62
C LEU A 258 18.05 25.12 -4.09
N THR A 259 18.61 24.02 -4.60
CA THR A 259 18.26 23.50 -5.93
C THR A 259 17.32 22.32 -5.75
N GLY A 260 16.30 22.22 -6.60
CA GLY A 260 15.30 21.17 -6.49
C GLY A 260 14.82 20.64 -7.83
N GLN A 261 14.24 19.45 -7.76
CA GLN A 261 13.58 18.78 -8.88
C GLN A 261 12.12 18.50 -8.54
N ARG A 262 11.25 18.72 -9.51
CA ARG A 262 9.81 18.50 -9.37
C ARG A 262 9.52 17.00 -9.35
N GLN A 263 8.77 16.55 -8.35
CA GLN A 263 8.38 15.16 -8.19
C GLN A 263 6.96 14.96 -8.71
N LEU A 264 6.79 14.06 -9.68
CA LEU A 264 5.49 13.66 -10.24
C LEU A 264 4.60 14.85 -10.67
N GLY A 265 5.21 15.95 -11.10
CA GLY A 265 4.47 17.17 -11.47
C GLY A 265 3.76 17.87 -10.30
N GLN A 266 4.11 17.59 -9.05
CA GLN A 266 3.51 18.23 -7.87
C GLN A 266 4.47 19.29 -7.29
N GLY A 267 5.20 18.97 -6.21
CA GLY A 267 6.16 19.86 -5.57
C GLY A 267 7.63 19.57 -5.88
N TYR A 268 8.51 20.43 -5.38
CA TYR A 268 9.97 20.35 -5.56
C TYR A 268 10.63 19.68 -4.37
N LEU A 269 11.33 18.57 -4.63
CA LEU A 269 12.26 17.96 -3.70
C LEU A 269 13.59 18.71 -3.79
N VAL A 270 14.15 19.14 -2.66
CA VAL A 270 15.46 19.81 -2.64
C VAL A 270 16.52 18.75 -2.90
N THR A 271 17.16 18.82 -4.07
CA THR A 271 18.17 17.84 -4.51
C THR A 271 19.59 18.32 -4.29
N GLY A 272 19.79 19.62 -4.02
CA GLY A 272 21.09 20.18 -3.66
C GLY A 272 20.98 21.44 -2.80
N TYR A 273 22.04 21.69 -2.04
CA TYR A 273 22.16 22.76 -1.06
C TYR A 273 23.51 23.46 -1.19
N ARG A 274 23.51 24.80 -1.15
CA ARG A 274 24.75 25.60 -1.09
C ARG A 274 24.62 26.70 -0.04
N PRO A 275 25.57 26.85 0.90
CA PRO A 275 25.54 27.94 1.87
C PRO A 275 25.72 29.30 1.19
N CYS A 276 25.36 30.34 1.92
CA CYS A 276 25.84 31.70 1.70
C CYS A 276 27.20 31.84 2.43
#